data_AF-A0AB38R6B8-F1
#
_entry.id   AF-A0AB38R6B8-F1
#
_cell.length_a   1.000
_cell.length_b   1.000
_cell.length_c   1.000
_cell.angle_alpha   90.00
_cell.angle_beta   90.00
_cell.angle_gamma   90.00
#
_symmetry.space_group_name_H-M   'P 1'
#
loop_
_entity.id
_entity.type
_entity.pdbx_description
1 polymer ?
#
loop_
_entity_poly.entity_id
_entity_poly.type
_entity_poly.pdbx_seq_one_letter_code
_entity_poly.pdbx_strand_id
1 'polypeptide(L)'
;MANLTLGDIDFKKAQIDIVRKGNKQDTINVLPSSLEDLKNYLGVRKERYKATDEDVCVFLSKYGGKAQPISVRTIQNNIKKYTKAFSGKTLSPHKLRHTFASEWLRSGGELVLLRDQLGHNSIETTAKYTNLDNEEAKKVINRMDTLFEDDTN
;
A
#
# COMPACT_ATOMS: atom_id res chain seq x y z
N MET A 1 -5.99 3.65 -7.05
CA MET A 1 -4.65 4.25 -7.30
C MET A 1 -4.57 4.97 -8.64
N ALA A 2 -4.61 4.30 -9.80
CA ALA A 2 -4.47 5.00 -11.10
C ALA A 2 -5.55 6.06 -11.38
N ASN A 3 -6.78 5.81 -10.90
CA ASN A 3 -7.92 6.71 -11.09
C ASN A 3 -8.20 7.61 -9.88
N LEU A 4 -7.29 7.68 -8.90
CA LEU A 4 -7.48 8.54 -7.73
C LEU A 4 -7.47 10.01 -8.17
N THR A 5 -8.47 10.77 -7.75
CA THR A 5 -8.62 12.19 -8.04
C THR A 5 -8.29 13.05 -6.83
N LEU A 6 -8.04 14.34 -7.07
CA LEU A 6 -7.78 15.30 -5.99
C LEU A 6 -8.99 15.47 -5.05
N GLY A 7 -10.21 15.28 -5.57
CA GLY A 7 -11.44 15.36 -4.78
C GLY A 7 -11.66 14.17 -3.86
N ASP A 8 -11.00 13.04 -4.11
CA ASP A 8 -11.14 11.82 -3.30
C ASP A 8 -10.31 11.87 -1.99
N ILE A 9 -9.50 12.91 -1.77
CA ILE A 9 -8.54 12.96 -0.66
C ILE A 9 -8.99 13.98 0.39
N ASP A 10 -9.29 13.50 1.60
CA ASP A 10 -9.51 14.35 2.77
C ASP A 10 -8.22 14.39 3.61
N PHE A 11 -7.40 15.43 3.39
CA PHE A 11 -6.17 15.67 4.14
C PHE A 11 -6.42 15.99 5.62
N LYS A 12 -7.61 16.49 6.00
CA LYS A 12 -7.92 16.85 7.38
C LYS A 12 -8.31 15.63 8.19
N LYS A 13 -9.12 14.74 7.61
CA LYS A 13 -9.56 13.48 8.24
C LYS A 13 -8.59 12.32 8.03
N ALA A 14 -7.56 12.52 7.23
CA ALA A 14 -6.62 11.49 6.81
C ALA A 14 -7.30 10.29 6.13
N GLN A 15 -8.21 10.59 5.20
CA GLN A 15 -9.06 9.61 4.53
C GLN A 15 -8.99 9.74 3.01
N ILE A 16 -9.20 8.61 2.32
CA ILE A 16 -9.33 8.57 0.87
C ILE A 16 -10.59 7.82 0.48
N ASP A 17 -11.41 8.44 -0.35
CA ASP A 17 -12.57 7.82 -0.98
C ASP A 17 -12.13 6.96 -2.17
N ILE A 18 -12.71 5.77 -2.28
CA ILE A 18 -12.40 4.80 -3.32
C ILE A 18 -13.68 4.16 -3.86
N VAL A 19 -13.61 3.78 -5.13
CA VAL A 19 -14.64 2.95 -5.77
C VAL A 19 -14.13 1.51 -5.87
N ARG A 20 -14.85 0.59 -5.24
CA ARG A 20 -14.55 -0.84 -5.24
C ARG A 20 -15.30 -1.60 -6.33
N LYS A 21 -14.97 -2.88 -6.49
CA LYS A 21 -15.65 -3.77 -7.45
C LYS A 21 -17.17 -3.75 -7.20
N GLY A 22 -17.93 -3.61 -8.28
CA GLY A 22 -19.39 -3.47 -8.21
C GLY A 22 -19.86 -2.04 -7.95
N ASN A 23 -19.01 -1.04 -8.21
CA ASN A 23 -19.32 0.39 -8.04
C ASN A 23 -19.70 0.78 -6.61
N LYS A 24 -19.17 0.05 -5.62
CA LYS A 24 -19.39 0.35 -4.20
C LYS A 24 -18.44 1.46 -3.77
N GLN A 25 -18.98 2.55 -3.26
CA GLN A 25 -18.20 3.60 -2.62
C GLN A 25 -17.74 3.13 -1.24
N ASP A 26 -16.52 3.52 -0.87
CA ASP A 26 -15.93 3.22 0.42
C ASP A 26 -14.86 4.26 0.75
N THR A 27 -14.54 4.39 2.04
CA THR A 27 -13.55 5.35 2.54
C THR A 27 -12.53 4.61 3.39
N ILE A 28 -11.24 4.82 3.10
CA ILE A 28 -10.15 4.18 3.83
C ILE A 28 -9.35 5.20 4.63
N ASN A 29 -8.89 4.80 5.81
CA ASN A 29 -7.95 5.60 6.59
C ASN A 29 -6.55 5.48 5.99
N VAL A 30 -5.80 6.58 6.03
CA VAL A 30 -4.46 6.68 5.44
C VAL A 30 -3.47 7.09 6.52
N LEU A 31 -2.27 6.55 6.44
CA LEU A 31 -1.19 6.95 7.33
C LEU A 31 -0.88 8.45 7.14
N PRO A 32 -0.76 9.24 8.23
CA PRO A 32 -0.40 10.65 8.12
C PRO A 32 0.88 10.90 7.33
N SER A 33 1.88 10.02 7.46
CA SER A 33 3.13 10.08 6.68
C SER A 33 2.88 9.95 5.18
N SER A 34 2.00 9.06 4.75
CA SER A 34 1.65 8.90 3.33
C SER A 34 0.93 10.12 2.76
N LEU A 35 0.18 10.85 3.58
CA LEU A 35 -0.44 12.12 3.16
C LEU A 35 0.58 13.24 3.03
N GLU A 36 1.60 13.24 3.88
CA GLU A 36 2.69 14.19 3.76
C GLU A 36 3.52 13.94 2.49
N ASP A 37 3.85 12.68 2.19
CA ASP A 37 4.46 12.28 0.92
C ASP A 37 3.60 12.71 -0.28
N LEU A 38 2.28 12.58 -0.14
CA LEU A 38 1.34 12.99 -1.17
C LEU A 38 1.35 14.51 -1.38
N LYS A 39 1.34 15.32 -0.31
CA LYS A 39 1.46 16.78 -0.42
C LYS A 39 2.76 17.20 -1.10
N ASN A 40 3.87 16.58 -0.73
CA ASN A 40 5.17 16.81 -1.36
C ASN A 40 5.12 16.49 -2.86
N TYR A 41 4.49 15.36 -3.20
CA TYR A 41 4.25 15.00 -4.59
C TYR A 41 3.37 16.02 -5.34
N LEU A 42 2.35 16.62 -4.70
CA LEU A 42 1.52 17.65 -5.35
C LEU A 42 2.33 18.90 -5.76
N GLY A 43 3.37 19.26 -5.01
CA GLY A 43 4.34 20.29 -5.43
C GLY A 43 5.09 19.88 -6.71
N VAL A 44 5.66 18.68 -6.71
CA VAL A 44 6.35 18.10 -7.89
C VAL A 44 5.39 17.97 -9.08
N ARG A 45 4.12 17.62 -8.82
CA ARG A 45 3.06 17.48 -9.82
C ARG A 45 2.89 18.77 -10.62
N LYS A 46 2.78 19.91 -9.93
CA LYS A 46 2.66 21.24 -10.54
C LYS A 46 3.90 21.60 -11.36
N GLU A 47 5.09 21.44 -10.78
CA GLU A 47 6.33 21.90 -11.41
C GLU A 47 6.78 21.02 -12.57
N ARG A 48 6.82 19.71 -12.34
CA ARG A 48 7.35 18.72 -13.29
C ARG A 48 6.37 18.49 -14.41
N TYR A 49 5.08 18.27 -14.11
CA TYR A 49 4.08 17.88 -15.11
C TYR A 49 3.34 19.06 -15.72
N LYS A 50 3.50 20.29 -15.17
CA LYS A 50 2.76 21.48 -15.58
C LYS A 50 1.25 21.26 -15.49
N ALA A 51 0.84 20.54 -14.45
CA ALA A 51 -0.55 20.17 -14.24
C ALA A 51 -1.41 21.42 -14.01
N THR A 52 -2.58 21.46 -14.63
CA THR A 52 -3.58 22.51 -14.46
C THR A 52 -4.74 22.03 -13.59
N ASP A 53 -5.74 22.89 -13.37
CA ASP A 53 -6.94 22.54 -12.62
C ASP A 53 -7.85 21.54 -13.37
N GLU A 54 -7.67 21.40 -14.69
CA GLU A 54 -8.35 20.39 -15.52
C GLU A 54 -7.77 18.99 -15.29
N ASP A 55 -6.50 18.90 -14.86
CA ASP A 55 -5.88 17.64 -14.49
C ASP A 55 -6.38 17.22 -13.09
N VAL A 56 -7.49 16.50 -13.03
CA VAL A 56 -8.09 16.09 -11.73
C VAL A 56 -7.43 14.86 -11.12
N CYS A 57 -6.72 14.04 -11.91
CA CYS A 57 -6.07 12.83 -11.41
C CYS A 57 -4.83 13.17 -10.59
N VAL A 58 -4.68 12.52 -9.43
CA VAL A 58 -3.54 12.71 -8.53
C VAL A 58 -2.24 12.41 -9.25
N PHE A 59 -2.10 11.18 -9.75
CA PHE A 59 -0.85 10.71 -10.32
C PHE A 59 -0.79 10.92 -11.83
N LEU A 60 0.23 11.64 -12.27
CA LEU A 60 0.43 12.00 -13.66
C LEU A 60 1.68 11.35 -14.28
N SER A 61 1.63 11.23 -15.59
CA SER A 61 2.72 10.89 -16.50
C SER A 61 2.87 11.99 -17.56
N LYS A 62 3.97 11.97 -18.31
CA LYS A 62 4.14 12.83 -19.49
C LYS A 62 4.09 11.97 -20.75
N TYR A 63 3.22 12.32 -21.67
CA TYR A 63 3.16 11.74 -23.00
C TYR A 63 3.00 12.87 -24.03
N GLY A 64 3.88 12.91 -25.03
CA GLY A 64 3.88 13.99 -26.03
C GLY A 64 4.02 15.40 -25.44
N GLY A 65 4.70 15.54 -24.30
CA GLY A 65 4.87 16.82 -23.59
C GLY A 65 3.70 17.27 -22.73
N LYS A 66 2.55 16.56 -22.76
CA LYS A 66 1.36 16.88 -21.98
C LYS A 66 1.24 16.01 -20.73
N ALA A 67 0.66 16.58 -19.67
CA ALA A 67 0.22 15.83 -18.52
C ALA A 67 -0.88 14.83 -18.93
N GLN A 68 -0.77 13.60 -18.44
CA GLN A 68 -1.76 12.54 -18.66
C GLN A 68 -1.86 11.69 -17.40
N PRO A 69 -3.04 11.15 -17.04
CA PRO A 69 -3.16 10.20 -15.95
C PRO A 69 -2.17 9.04 -16.08
N ILE A 70 -1.57 8.64 -14.96
CA ILE A 70 -0.62 7.53 -14.97
C ILE A 70 -1.35 6.21 -15.27
N SER A 71 -0.78 5.38 -16.15
CA SER A 71 -1.34 4.05 -16.40
C SER A 71 -1.03 3.09 -15.24
N VAL A 72 -1.89 2.08 -15.05
CA VAL A 72 -1.64 0.97 -14.11
C VAL A 72 -0.30 0.28 -14.39
N ARG A 73 0.04 0.10 -15.67
CA ARG A 73 1.31 -0.50 -16.10
C ARG A 73 2.50 0.36 -15.69
N THR A 74 2.39 1.69 -15.79
CA THR A 74 3.44 2.61 -15.36
C THR A 74 3.64 2.54 -13.84
N ILE A 75 2.56 2.48 -13.05
CA ILE A 75 2.66 2.29 -11.59
C ILE A 75 3.41 0.98 -11.28
N GLN A 76 3.02 -0.13 -11.91
CA GLN A 76 3.67 -1.42 -11.72
C GLN A 76 5.16 -1.37 -12.08
N ASN A 77 5.51 -0.73 -13.21
CA ASN A 77 6.90 -0.58 -13.65
C ASN A 77 7.72 0.28 -12.68
N ASN A 78 7.14 1.37 -12.18
CA ASN A 78 7.79 2.24 -11.20
C ASN A 78 8.08 1.46 -9.91
N ILE A 79 7.10 0.74 -9.38
CA ILE A 79 7.29 -0.09 -8.18
C ILE A 79 8.44 -1.08 -8.41
N LYS A 80 8.40 -1.85 -9.51
CA LYS A 80 9.47 -2.81 -9.82
C LYS A 80 10.84 -2.15 -9.91
N LYS A 81 10.94 -0.98 -10.56
CA LYS A 81 12.18 -0.22 -10.72
C LYS A 81 12.75 0.20 -9.36
N TYR A 82 11.93 0.85 -8.53
CA TYR A 82 12.40 1.40 -7.26
C TYR A 82 12.69 0.31 -6.23
N THR A 83 11.88 -0.75 -6.15
CA THR A 83 12.18 -1.84 -5.20
C THR A 83 13.43 -2.60 -5.60
N LYS A 84 13.67 -2.82 -6.90
CA LYS A 84 14.89 -3.47 -7.38
C LYS A 84 16.12 -2.63 -7.05
N ALA A 85 16.05 -1.31 -7.23
CA ALA A 85 17.15 -0.42 -6.92
C ALA A 85 17.47 -0.38 -5.41
N PHE A 86 16.45 -0.41 -4.55
CA PHE A 86 16.64 -0.27 -3.11
C PHE A 86 16.95 -1.60 -2.39
N SER A 87 16.26 -2.68 -2.76
CA SER A 87 16.30 -3.97 -2.04
C SER A 87 16.94 -5.11 -2.81
N GLY A 88 17.33 -4.89 -4.08
CA GLY A 88 17.72 -5.94 -5.03
C GLY A 88 16.55 -6.83 -5.49
N LYS A 89 15.36 -6.72 -4.86
CA LYS A 89 14.19 -7.56 -5.13
C LYS A 89 13.12 -6.79 -5.91
N THR A 90 12.48 -7.49 -6.85
CA THR A 90 11.36 -6.93 -7.61
C THR A 90 10.05 -7.23 -6.87
N LEU A 91 9.39 -6.17 -6.39
CA LEU A 91 8.07 -6.25 -5.78
C LEU A 91 6.99 -5.84 -6.77
N SER A 92 5.77 -6.32 -6.54
CA SER A 92 4.57 -5.94 -7.26
C SER A 92 3.62 -5.22 -6.29
N PRO A 93 2.61 -4.47 -6.79
CA PRO A 93 1.59 -3.87 -5.93
C PRO A 93 0.92 -4.89 -5.00
N HIS A 94 0.66 -6.10 -5.50
CA HIS A 94 0.09 -7.17 -4.70
C HIS A 94 1.05 -7.57 -3.56
N LYS A 95 2.35 -7.74 -3.81
CA LYS A 95 3.32 -8.06 -2.76
C LYS A 95 3.41 -6.96 -1.70
N LEU A 96 3.39 -5.68 -2.10
CA LEU A 96 3.37 -4.57 -1.13
C LEU A 96 2.12 -4.61 -0.25
N ARG A 97 0.96 -4.90 -0.85
CA ARG A 97 -0.29 -5.10 -0.11
C ARG A 97 -0.22 -6.30 0.83
N HIS A 98 0.44 -7.39 0.43
CA HIS A 98 0.69 -8.52 1.33
C HIS A 98 1.56 -8.12 2.51
N THR A 99 2.66 -7.40 2.27
CA THR A 99 3.53 -6.90 3.33
C THR A 99 2.77 -6.00 4.31
N PHE A 100 1.93 -5.08 3.82
CA PHE A 100 1.07 -4.26 4.67
C PHE A 100 0.14 -5.09 5.55
N ALA A 101 -0.52 -6.11 4.97
CA ALA A 101 -1.43 -6.97 5.71
C ALA A 101 -0.72 -7.83 6.77
N SER A 102 0.46 -8.37 6.46
CA SER A 102 1.28 -9.08 7.44
C SER A 102 1.73 -8.17 8.58
N GLU A 103 2.22 -6.97 8.26
CA GLU A 103 2.67 -6.01 9.27
C GLU A 103 1.53 -5.54 10.17
N TRP A 104 0.33 -5.35 9.61
CA TRP A 104 -0.87 -5.02 10.37
C TRP A 104 -1.16 -6.06 11.46
N LEU A 105 -1.18 -7.35 11.08
CA LEU A 105 -1.45 -8.43 12.03
C LEU A 105 -0.33 -8.55 13.07
N ARG A 106 0.93 -8.45 12.63
CA ARG A 106 2.10 -8.48 13.52
C ARG A 106 2.11 -7.35 14.54
N SER A 107 1.54 -6.20 14.17
CA SER A 107 1.37 -5.04 15.06
C SER A 107 0.17 -5.18 16.02
N GLY A 108 -0.48 -6.34 16.07
CA GLY A 108 -1.66 -6.60 16.91
C GLY A 108 -2.97 -6.06 16.33
N GLY A 109 -2.98 -5.69 15.04
CA GLY A 109 -4.17 -5.17 14.39
C GLY A 109 -5.25 -6.23 14.15
N GLU A 110 -6.51 -5.84 14.29
CA GLU A 110 -7.64 -6.77 14.16
C GLU A 110 -7.90 -7.18 12.70
N LEU A 111 -8.21 -8.47 12.49
CA LEU A 111 -8.45 -9.06 11.17
C LEU A 111 -9.66 -8.44 10.44
N VAL A 112 -10.73 -8.10 11.18
CA VAL A 112 -11.94 -7.50 10.62
C VAL A 112 -11.64 -6.11 10.08
N LEU A 113 -10.91 -5.30 10.85
CA LEU A 113 -10.46 -3.97 10.41
C LEU A 113 -9.53 -4.04 9.20
N LEU A 114 -8.63 -5.03 9.16
CA LEU A 114 -7.78 -5.26 7.99
C LEU A 114 -8.61 -5.66 6.75
N ARG A 115 -9.61 -6.53 6.93
CA ARG A 115 -10.54 -6.91 5.86
C ARG A 115 -11.25 -5.69 5.31
N ASP A 116 -11.65 -4.73 6.14
CA ASP A 116 -12.35 -3.54 5.66
C ASP A 116 -11.38 -2.57 4.98
N GLN A 117 -10.19 -2.38 5.57
CA GLN A 117 -9.12 -1.53 5.03
C GLN A 117 -8.65 -1.96 3.64
N LEU A 118 -8.55 -3.26 3.37
CA LEU A 118 -8.05 -3.76 2.08
C LEU A 118 -9.07 -3.59 0.93
N GLY A 119 -10.34 -3.35 1.20
CA GLY A 119 -11.13 -4.47 1.61
C GLY A 119 -11.61 -5.52 0.63
N HIS A 120 -11.65 -6.69 1.24
CA HIS A 120 -12.01 -7.96 0.68
C HIS A 120 -13.46 -8.26 1.03
N ASN A 121 -14.20 -8.80 0.07
CA ASN A 121 -15.60 -9.15 0.27
C ASN A 121 -15.79 -10.33 1.26
N SER A 122 -14.72 -11.04 1.59
CA SER A 122 -14.76 -12.21 2.46
C SER A 122 -13.57 -12.18 3.42
N ILE A 123 -13.82 -12.58 4.67
CA ILE A 123 -12.79 -12.62 5.71
C ILE A 123 -11.76 -13.71 5.42
N GLU A 124 -12.16 -14.79 4.74
CA GLU A 124 -11.32 -15.92 4.34
C GLU A 124 -10.15 -15.49 3.46
N THR A 125 -10.35 -14.46 2.62
CA THR A 125 -9.27 -13.90 1.80
C THR A 125 -8.22 -13.20 2.67
N THR A 126 -8.66 -12.53 3.74
CA THR A 126 -7.77 -11.85 4.70
C THR A 126 -7.17 -12.84 5.71
N ALA A 127 -7.88 -13.90 6.08
CA ALA A 127 -7.40 -14.95 6.97
C ALA A 127 -6.16 -15.68 6.41
N LYS A 128 -5.91 -15.63 5.09
CA LYS A 128 -4.64 -16.12 4.51
C LYS A 128 -3.40 -15.45 5.11
N TYR A 129 -3.54 -14.24 5.68
CA TYR A 129 -2.44 -13.53 6.33
C TYR A 129 -2.14 -14.01 7.75
N THR A 130 -3.10 -14.62 8.45
CA THR A 130 -2.87 -15.15 9.82
C THR A 130 -1.99 -16.40 9.78
N ASN A 131 -2.05 -17.18 8.70
CA ASN A 131 -1.16 -18.34 8.52
C ASN A 131 0.32 -17.93 8.43
N LEU A 132 0.62 -16.75 7.90
CA LEU A 132 2.00 -16.24 7.81
C LEU A 132 2.56 -15.89 9.19
N ASP A 133 1.73 -15.29 10.05
CA ASP A 133 2.08 -14.98 11.44
C ASP A 133 2.31 -16.25 12.26
N ASN A 134 1.46 -17.27 12.10
CA ASN A 134 1.65 -18.57 12.75
C ASN A 134 2.97 -19.27 12.35
N GLU A 135 3.39 -19.16 11.09
CA GLU A 135 4.67 -19.72 10.65
C GLU A 135 5.87 -18.94 11.21
N GLU A 136 5.73 -17.63 11.46
CA GLU A 136 6.74 -16.86 12.20
C GLU A 136 6.77 -17.24 13.68
N ALA A 137 5.61 -17.40 14.33
CA ALA A 137 5.53 -17.86 15.72
C ALA A 137 6.21 -19.23 15.90
N LYS A 138 5.97 -20.18 14.99
CA LYS A 138 6.68 -21.47 14.98
C LYS A 138 8.20 -21.31 14.87
N LYS A 139 8.68 -20.43 14.00
CA LYS A 139 10.12 -20.16 13.85
C LYS A 139 10.73 -19.56 15.12
N VAL A 140 9.99 -18.67 15.81
CA VAL A 140 10.45 -18.10 17.08
C VAL A 140 10.55 -19.19 18.14
N ILE A 141 9.52 -20.03 18.29
CA ILE A 141 9.51 -21.15 19.22
C ILE A 141 10.68 -22.10 18.95
N ASN A 142 10.91 -22.49 17.69
CA ASN A 142 12.02 -23.37 17.34
C ASN A 142 13.40 -22.75 17.60
N ARG A 143 13.54 -21.42 17.50
CA ARG A 143 14.80 -20.73 17.86
C ARG A 143 15.01 -20.65 19.36
N MET A 144 13.93 -20.56 20.13
CA MET A 144 14.03 -20.60 21.59
C MET A 144 14.57 -21.95 22.04
N ASP A 145 14.11 -23.04 21.43
CA ASP A 145 14.59 -24.41 21.71
C ASP A 145 16.12 -24.51 21.56
N THR A 146 16.68 -23.99 20.45
CA THR A 146 18.14 -23.99 20.22
C THR A 146 18.92 -23.10 21.18
N LEU A 147 18.31 -22.06 21.75
CA LEU A 147 18.97 -21.18 22.73
C LEU A 147 19.03 -21.82 24.12
N PHE A 148 18.07 -22.69 24.46
CA PHE A 148 18.07 -23.41 25.74
C PHE A 148 19.03 -24.61 25.76
N GLU A 149 19.43 -25.12 24.60
CA GLU A 149 20.42 -26.20 24.51
C GLU A 149 21.87 -25.69 24.73
N ASP A 150 22.19 -24.46 24.30
CA ASP A 150 23.53 -23.87 24.42
C ASP A 150 23.89 -23.39 25.85
N ASP A 151 22.90 -23.13 26.71
CA ASP A 151 23.11 -22.69 28.11
C ASP A 151 23.30 -23.86 29.11
N THR A 152 23.24 -25.11 28.65
CA THR A 152 23.35 -26.33 29.49
C THR A 152 24.68 -27.09 29.40
N ASN A 153 25.72 -26.49 28.80
CA ASN A 153 27.04 -27.14 28.63
C ASN A 153 28.18 -26.36 29.29
#